data_AF-B4F977-F1
#
_entry.id   AF-B4F977-F1
#
_cell.length_a   1.000
_cell.length_b   1.000
_cell.length_c   1.000
_cell.angle_alpha   90.00
_cell.angle_beta   90.00
_cell.angle_gamma   90.00
#
_symmetry.space_group_name_H-M   'P 1'
#
loop_
_entity.id
_entity.type
_entity.pdbx_description
1 polymer ?
#
loop_
_entity_poly.entity_id
_entity_poly.type
_entity_poly.pdbx_seq_one_letter_code
_entity_poly.pdbx_strand_id
1 'polypeptide(L)'
;MCPVCIERLDQDISGILATTCDHSFRCSCVSVWTNSSCPVCQFCQKQSENSTCSVCQTTGNLWICVICGFVGCGRYQEGHAKQHWKDTQHCYSLDLETQRVWDYVGDSFVHRLNQSKSDAKHAKFKSKSKYSGDECVNCSCNDDSDMGGAMFSSKAETIVDEYNRLLASQLETQREYYEGLLSEAKRNKEHQISEAADKAVSDKLEEMQLKLENLIVEKKKVADMNEKLTRSQDMWRQTLRDIEERERAQLKSKDEMILDLEEQIKDFKFSIKLQKSIEKNDGVKGGTLVPLPTVSDSGGKGKRSSRTSKRRN
;
A
#
# COMPACT_ATOMS: atom_id res chain seq x y z
N MET A 1 -37.68 1.30 -0.52
CA MET A 1 -37.25 2.68 -0.17
C MET A 1 -36.33 3.19 -1.26
N CYS A 2 -36.44 4.47 -1.63
CA CYS A 2 -35.56 5.07 -2.64
C CYS A 2 -34.15 5.34 -2.04
N PRO A 3 -33.05 4.90 -2.68
CA PRO A 3 -31.69 5.17 -2.18
C PRO A 3 -31.23 6.62 -2.35
N VAL A 4 -32.02 7.48 -3.01
CA VAL A 4 -31.70 8.90 -3.21
C VAL A 4 -32.46 9.81 -2.24
N CYS A 5 -33.74 9.52 -1.95
CA CYS A 5 -34.57 10.36 -1.07
C CYS A 5 -35.15 9.65 0.16
N ILE A 6 -34.83 8.37 0.39
CA ILE A 6 -35.20 7.58 1.58
C ILE A 6 -36.73 7.42 1.78
N GLU A 7 -37.55 7.79 0.80
CA GLU A 7 -39.01 7.64 0.88
C GLU A 7 -39.46 6.18 0.71
N ARG A 8 -40.55 5.81 1.41
CA ARG A 8 -41.17 4.46 1.35
C ARG A 8 -41.92 4.28 0.03
N LEU A 9 -41.58 3.21 -0.70
CA LEU A 9 -42.28 2.77 -1.91
C LEU A 9 -43.26 1.66 -1.50
N ASP A 10 -44.39 2.04 -0.90
CA ASP A 10 -45.48 1.12 -0.58
C ASP A 10 -46.59 1.17 -1.65
N GLN A 11 -47.18 0.01 -1.92
CA GLN A 11 -48.10 -0.24 -3.04
C GLN A 11 -49.48 0.41 -2.86
N ASP A 12 -49.87 0.76 -1.63
CA ASP A 12 -51.24 1.20 -1.32
C ASP A 12 -51.52 2.70 -1.60
N ILE A 13 -50.51 3.48 -1.99
CA ILE A 13 -50.68 4.93 -2.26
C ILE A 13 -50.50 5.28 -3.75
N SER A 14 -49.85 4.43 -4.56
CA SER A 14 -49.44 4.82 -5.93
C SER A 14 -50.21 4.16 -7.08
N GLY A 15 -51.08 3.18 -6.83
CA GLY A 15 -51.98 2.64 -7.87
C GLY A 15 -51.30 2.15 -9.15
N ILE A 16 -50.17 1.43 -9.04
CA ILE A 16 -49.43 0.92 -10.21
C ILE A 16 -49.73 -0.58 -10.40
N LEU A 17 -50.24 -0.92 -11.59
CA LEU A 17 -50.48 -2.26 -12.08
C LEU A 17 -49.15 -3.02 -12.20
N ALA A 18 -49.06 -4.17 -11.54
CA ALA A 18 -47.86 -5.00 -11.52
C ALA A 18 -47.49 -5.53 -12.92
N THR A 19 -46.41 -5.01 -13.50
CA THR A 19 -45.61 -5.80 -14.45
C THR A 19 -44.82 -6.82 -13.65
N THR A 20 -44.71 -8.06 -14.14
CA THR A 20 -44.32 -9.30 -13.44
C THR A 20 -42.88 -9.38 -12.90
N CYS A 21 -42.27 -8.27 -12.55
CA CYS A 21 -41.09 -8.17 -11.71
C CYS A 21 -41.28 -7.01 -10.72
N ASP A 22 -41.16 -7.33 -9.43
CA ASP A 22 -41.48 -6.45 -8.31
C ASP A 22 -40.42 -5.34 -8.11
N HIS A 23 -40.33 -4.44 -9.10
CA HIS A 23 -39.51 -3.24 -9.06
C HIS A 23 -40.40 -2.02 -9.33
N SER A 24 -40.81 -1.35 -8.25
CA SER A 24 -41.60 -0.12 -8.30
C SER A 24 -40.72 1.08 -8.70
N PHE A 25 -40.64 1.36 -10.00
CA PHE A 25 -39.94 2.54 -10.51
C PHE A 25 -40.90 3.68 -10.83
N ARG A 26 -41.20 4.52 -9.83
CA ARG A 26 -41.67 5.90 -10.08
C ARG A 26 -41.37 6.86 -8.92
N CYS A 27 -40.13 7.35 -8.87
CA CYS A 27 -39.76 8.62 -8.23
C CYS A 27 -39.59 9.63 -9.37
N SER A 28 -40.10 10.85 -9.24
CA SER A 28 -39.87 11.98 -10.16
C SER A 28 -38.36 12.30 -10.35
N CYS A 29 -37.52 11.73 -9.49
CA CYS A 29 -36.07 11.71 -9.41
C CYS A 29 -35.39 10.92 -10.55
N VAL A 30 -36.14 10.07 -11.27
CA VAL A 30 -35.64 9.21 -12.37
C VAL A 30 -36.02 9.76 -13.75
N SER A 31 -36.61 10.97 -13.82
CA SER A 31 -37.01 11.60 -15.10
C SER A 31 -35.85 11.92 -16.05
N VAL A 32 -34.58 11.80 -15.60
CA VAL A 32 -33.39 11.90 -16.46
C VAL A 32 -33.05 10.57 -17.17
N TRP A 33 -33.59 9.45 -16.68
CA TRP A 33 -33.34 8.10 -17.22
C TRP A 33 -34.63 7.51 -17.76
N THR A 34 -35.22 8.19 -18.76
CA THR A 34 -36.46 7.78 -19.43
C THR A 34 -36.37 6.46 -20.21
N ASN A 35 -35.24 5.76 -20.18
CA ASN A 35 -35.03 4.48 -20.87
C ASN A 35 -34.40 3.37 -20.00
N SER A 36 -34.38 3.50 -18.67
CA SER A 36 -33.76 2.45 -17.84
C SER A 36 -34.71 1.28 -17.59
N SER A 37 -34.99 0.47 -18.62
CA SER A 37 -35.30 -0.94 -18.41
C SER A 37 -34.13 -1.56 -17.66
N CYS A 38 -34.38 -2.15 -16.49
CA CYS A 38 -33.34 -2.79 -15.68
C CYS A 38 -32.54 -3.76 -16.58
N PRO A 39 -31.21 -3.59 -16.73
CA PRO A 39 -30.41 -4.45 -17.60
C PRO A 39 -30.55 -5.92 -17.25
N VAL A 40 -30.75 -6.23 -15.96
CA VAL A 40 -31.02 -7.57 -15.45
C VAL A 40 -32.39 -8.08 -15.92
N CYS A 41 -33.44 -7.26 -15.84
CA CYS A 41 -34.78 -7.65 -16.29
C CYS A 41 -34.87 -7.72 -17.82
N GLN A 42 -34.18 -6.85 -18.54
CA GLN A 42 -34.14 -6.86 -19.99
C GLN A 42 -33.41 -8.10 -20.52
N PHE A 43 -32.37 -8.57 -19.83
CA PHE A 43 -31.66 -9.80 -20.16
C PHE A 43 -32.43 -11.07 -19.73
N CYS A 44 -33.13 -11.04 -18.60
CA CYS A 44 -34.01 -12.14 -18.19
C CYS A 44 -35.26 -12.28 -19.09
N GLN A 45 -35.81 -11.18 -19.63
CA GLN A 45 -36.98 -11.21 -20.53
C GLN A 45 -36.61 -11.42 -22.00
N LYS A 46 -35.47 -10.88 -22.48
CA LYS A 46 -34.87 -11.33 -23.74
C LYS A 46 -33.96 -12.51 -23.44
N GLN A 47 -34.54 -13.69 -23.24
CA GLN A 47 -33.83 -14.90 -23.63
C GLN A 47 -33.64 -14.84 -25.15
N SER A 48 -32.61 -14.11 -25.61
CA SER A 48 -32.08 -14.36 -26.93
C SER A 48 -31.58 -15.78 -26.89
N GLU A 49 -32.14 -16.63 -27.76
CA GLU A 49 -31.98 -18.09 -27.78
C GLU A 49 -30.51 -18.57 -27.90
N ASN A 50 -29.54 -17.65 -27.92
CA ASN A 50 -28.11 -17.90 -28.12
C ASN A 50 -27.23 -17.03 -27.18
N SER A 51 -27.46 -17.05 -25.86
CA SER A 51 -26.45 -16.48 -24.95
C SER A 51 -25.19 -17.35 -25.02
N THR A 52 -24.02 -16.73 -25.24
CA THR A 52 -22.72 -17.42 -25.31
C THR A 52 -21.71 -16.73 -24.40
N CYS A 53 -20.72 -17.47 -23.91
CA CYS A 53 -19.61 -16.86 -23.18
C CYS A 53 -18.86 -15.85 -24.07
N SER A 54 -18.60 -14.65 -23.55
CA SER A 54 -17.90 -13.59 -24.29
C SER A 54 -16.45 -13.91 -24.66
N VAL A 55 -15.88 -15.00 -24.13
CA VAL A 55 -14.48 -15.41 -24.34
C VAL A 55 -14.40 -16.68 -25.19
N CYS A 56 -14.96 -17.79 -24.73
CA CYS A 56 -14.88 -19.08 -25.42
C CYS A 56 -16.11 -19.43 -26.27
N GLN A 57 -17.13 -18.58 -26.30
CA GLN A 57 -18.38 -18.79 -27.06
C GLN A 57 -19.17 -20.06 -26.71
N THR A 58 -18.86 -20.74 -25.60
CA THR A 58 -19.67 -21.86 -25.11
C THR A 58 -21.10 -21.40 -24.79
N THR A 59 -22.08 -22.26 -25.03
CA THR A 59 -23.52 -22.02 -24.79
C THR A 59 -24.03 -22.59 -23.46
N GLY A 60 -23.30 -23.52 -22.85
CA GLY A 60 -23.69 -24.16 -21.59
C GLY A 60 -23.11 -23.46 -20.36
N ASN A 61 -23.77 -23.62 -19.20
CA ASN A 61 -23.30 -23.18 -17.87
C ASN A 61 -22.80 -21.73 -17.88
N LEU A 62 -23.70 -20.80 -18.21
CA LEU A 62 -23.40 -19.39 -18.38
C LEU A 62 -23.80 -18.58 -17.17
N TRP A 63 -22.91 -17.65 -16.80
CA TRP A 63 -23.03 -16.81 -15.63
C TRP A 63 -22.92 -15.35 -16.06
N ILE A 64 -23.86 -14.52 -15.62
CA ILE A 64 -23.84 -13.09 -15.87
C ILE A 64 -23.41 -12.33 -14.63
N CYS A 65 -22.43 -11.45 -14.75
CA CYS A 65 -22.04 -10.54 -13.68
C CYS A 65 -23.17 -9.54 -13.42
N VAL A 66 -23.70 -9.50 -12.19
CA VAL A 66 -24.80 -8.57 -11.84
C VAL A 66 -24.37 -7.11 -11.73
N ILE A 67 -23.06 -6.84 -11.67
CA ILE A 67 -22.51 -5.49 -11.57
C ILE A 67 -22.33 -4.85 -12.95
N CYS A 68 -21.79 -5.60 -13.92
CA CYS A 68 -21.43 -5.04 -15.23
C CYS A 68 -22.03 -5.77 -16.45
N GLY A 69 -22.80 -6.85 -16.24
CA GLY A 69 -23.46 -7.59 -17.32
C GLY A 69 -22.54 -8.50 -18.16
N PHE A 70 -21.29 -8.72 -17.75
CA PHE A 70 -20.37 -9.65 -18.44
C PHE A 70 -20.89 -11.10 -18.36
N VAL A 71 -20.87 -11.84 -19.49
CA VAL A 71 -21.31 -13.24 -19.56
C VAL A 71 -20.10 -14.18 -19.69
N GLY A 72 -19.85 -14.97 -18.65
CA GLY A 72 -18.76 -15.93 -18.57
C GLY A 72 -19.24 -17.37 -18.40
N CYS A 73 -18.46 -18.35 -18.84
CA CYS A 73 -18.73 -19.75 -18.53
C CYS A 73 -18.36 -20.09 -17.07
N GLY A 74 -19.06 -21.07 -16.51
CA GLY A 74 -18.92 -21.50 -15.12
C GLY A 74 -17.62 -22.26 -14.81
N ARG A 75 -17.44 -22.57 -13.53
CA ARG A 75 -16.23 -23.20 -12.97
C ARG A 75 -15.93 -24.59 -13.53
N TYR A 76 -16.96 -25.29 -14.02
CA TYR A 76 -16.85 -26.65 -14.58
C TYR A 76 -16.53 -26.67 -16.09
N GLN A 77 -16.30 -25.50 -16.67
CA GLN A 77 -15.75 -25.33 -18.02
C GLN A 77 -14.42 -24.57 -17.87
N GLU A 78 -14.18 -23.52 -18.66
CA GLU A 78 -12.95 -22.70 -18.59
C GLU A 78 -12.97 -21.65 -17.46
N GLY A 79 -14.10 -21.50 -16.74
CA GLY A 79 -14.17 -20.62 -15.57
C GLY A 79 -14.04 -19.11 -15.83
N HIS A 80 -14.40 -18.63 -17.02
CA HIS A 80 -14.31 -17.20 -17.37
C HIS A 80 -15.08 -16.27 -16.44
N ALA A 81 -16.18 -16.72 -15.84
CA ALA A 81 -16.91 -15.92 -14.85
C ALA A 81 -16.09 -15.69 -13.56
N LYS A 82 -15.32 -16.71 -13.14
CA LYS A 82 -14.41 -16.62 -11.98
C LYS A 82 -13.17 -15.77 -12.31
N GLN A 83 -12.66 -15.87 -13.53
CA GLN A 83 -11.54 -15.05 -13.98
C GLN A 83 -11.93 -13.57 -14.03
N HIS A 84 -13.11 -13.26 -14.58
CA HIS A 84 -13.67 -11.92 -14.57
C HIS A 84 -13.76 -11.31 -13.17
N TRP A 85 -14.22 -12.08 -12.18
CA TRP A 85 -14.20 -11.63 -10.78
C TRP A 85 -12.79 -11.28 -10.29
N LYS A 86 -11.78 -12.12 -10.58
CA LYS A 86 -10.39 -11.84 -10.17
C LYS A 86 -9.86 -10.54 -10.77
N ASP A 87 -10.19 -10.28 -12.03
CA ASP A 87 -9.66 -9.15 -12.78
C ASP A 87 -10.38 -7.83 -12.45
N THR A 88 -11.71 -7.85 -12.28
CA THR A 88 -12.51 -6.64 -12.07
C THR A 88 -13.03 -6.44 -10.65
N GLN A 89 -12.83 -7.42 -9.76
CA GLN A 89 -13.39 -7.42 -8.41
C GLN A 89 -14.92 -7.33 -8.38
N HIS A 90 -15.59 -7.85 -9.41
CA HIS A 90 -17.05 -7.97 -9.42
C HIS A 90 -17.48 -9.27 -8.72
N CYS A 91 -17.84 -9.16 -7.44
CA CYS A 91 -18.00 -10.31 -6.54
C CYS A 91 -19.24 -11.17 -6.76
N TYR A 92 -20.19 -10.74 -7.59
CA TYR A 92 -21.48 -11.41 -7.74
C TYR A 92 -21.75 -11.78 -9.20
N SER A 93 -22.21 -13.02 -9.38
CA SER A 93 -22.67 -13.54 -10.68
C SER A 93 -23.98 -14.30 -10.53
N LEU A 94 -24.86 -14.20 -11.52
CA LEU A 94 -26.12 -14.90 -11.60
C LEU A 94 -25.97 -16.06 -12.59
N ASP A 95 -26.33 -17.26 -12.15
CA ASP A 95 -26.48 -18.43 -13.01
C ASP A 95 -27.71 -18.26 -13.91
N LEU A 96 -27.52 -18.27 -15.23
CA LEU A 96 -28.62 -18.13 -16.18
C LEU A 96 -29.56 -19.33 -16.18
N GLU A 97 -29.07 -20.54 -15.84
CA GLU A 97 -29.87 -21.76 -15.82
C GLU A 97 -30.72 -21.84 -14.55
N THR A 98 -30.10 -21.61 -13.39
CA THR A 98 -30.78 -21.81 -12.09
C THR A 98 -31.29 -20.53 -11.44
N GLN A 99 -31.01 -19.37 -12.03
CA GLN A 99 -31.39 -18.05 -11.52
C GLN A 99 -30.93 -17.80 -10.07
N ARG A 100 -29.84 -18.45 -9.66
CA ARG A 100 -29.21 -18.29 -8.35
C ARG A 100 -28.00 -17.38 -8.45
N VAL A 101 -27.82 -16.52 -7.45
CA VAL A 101 -26.67 -15.63 -7.35
C VAL A 101 -25.57 -16.31 -6.55
N TRP A 102 -24.36 -16.31 -7.09
CA TRP A 102 -23.16 -16.80 -6.45
C TRP A 102 -22.32 -15.63 -5.93
N ASP A 103 -21.87 -15.73 -4.68
CA ASP A 103 -20.87 -14.85 -4.07
C ASP A 103 -19.48 -15.48 -4.19
N TYR A 104 -18.59 -14.81 -4.92
CA TYR A 104 -17.21 -15.27 -5.07
C TYR A 104 -16.34 -15.04 -3.83
N VAL A 105 -16.68 -14.08 -2.98
CA VAL A 105 -15.93 -13.78 -1.75
C VAL A 105 -16.34 -14.74 -0.63
N GLY A 106 -17.65 -14.92 -0.43
CA GLY A 106 -18.21 -15.84 0.56
C GLY A 106 -18.27 -17.30 0.11
N ASP A 107 -17.78 -17.62 -1.09
CA ASP A 107 -17.80 -18.94 -1.76
C ASP A 107 -19.10 -19.73 -1.53
N SER A 108 -20.23 -19.05 -1.64
CA SER A 108 -21.56 -19.60 -1.35
C SER A 108 -22.63 -18.98 -2.24
N PHE A 109 -23.77 -19.68 -2.35
CA PHE A 109 -24.95 -19.09 -2.98
C PHE A 109 -25.59 -18.05 -2.05
N VAL A 110 -25.90 -16.88 -2.60
CA VAL A 110 -26.61 -15.84 -1.87
C VAL A 110 -28.05 -16.32 -1.63
N HIS A 111 -28.38 -16.57 -0.36
CA HIS A 111 -29.76 -16.84 0.03
C HIS A 111 -30.57 -15.55 -0.08
N ARG A 112 -31.67 -15.62 -0.83
CA ARG A 112 -32.61 -14.51 -0.92
C ARG A 112 -33.25 -14.27 0.46
N LEU A 113 -32.82 -13.24 1.17
CA LEU A 113 -33.44 -12.71 2.40
C LEU A 113 -34.78 -12.00 2.12
N ASN A 114 -35.56 -12.47 1.15
CA ASN A 114 -36.95 -12.06 0.97
C ASN A 114 -37.84 -13.00 1.78
N GLN A 115 -37.75 -12.91 3.11
CA GLN A 115 -38.95 -13.14 3.89
C GLN A 115 -39.77 -11.86 3.79
N SER A 116 -40.51 -11.72 2.69
CA SER A 116 -41.65 -10.82 2.69
C SER A 116 -42.55 -11.25 3.85
N LYS A 117 -42.69 -10.36 4.84
CA LYS A 117 -43.58 -10.52 5.99
C LYS A 117 -45.06 -10.45 5.57
N SER A 118 -45.43 -11.14 4.51
CA SER A 118 -46.81 -11.26 4.00
C SER A 118 -47.29 -12.71 3.92
N ASP A 119 -46.51 -13.70 4.37
CA ASP A 119 -46.94 -15.11 4.38
C ASP A 119 -46.78 -15.82 5.74
N ALA A 120 -46.88 -15.07 6.84
CA ALA A 120 -47.05 -15.63 8.19
C ALA A 120 -48.51 -16.03 8.48
N LYS A 121 -49.27 -16.43 7.45
CA LYS A 121 -50.68 -16.81 7.63
C LYS A 121 -51.17 -17.95 6.74
N HIS A 122 -50.35 -18.85 6.21
CA HIS A 122 -50.86 -20.14 5.66
C HIS A 122 -49.90 -21.35 5.75
N ALA A 123 -49.11 -21.49 6.82
CA ALA A 123 -48.43 -22.76 7.13
C ALA A 123 -48.96 -23.40 8.43
N LYS A 124 -50.27 -23.64 8.51
CA LYS A 124 -50.78 -24.74 9.34
C LYS A 124 -50.42 -26.03 8.62
N PHE A 125 -49.25 -26.60 8.95
CA PHE A 125 -48.93 -27.98 8.61
C PHE A 125 -49.91 -28.89 9.37
N LYS A 126 -51.09 -29.09 8.77
CA LYS A 126 -51.99 -30.19 9.13
C LYS A 126 -51.41 -31.44 8.48
N SER A 127 -50.62 -32.20 9.23
CA SER A 127 -50.39 -33.62 8.94
C SER A 127 -51.70 -34.38 9.18
N LYS A 128 -52.58 -34.38 8.17
CA LYS A 128 -53.65 -35.37 8.08
C LYS A 128 -53.02 -36.70 7.66
N SER A 129 -52.70 -37.55 8.63
CA SER A 129 -52.70 -38.99 8.40
C SER A 129 -54.15 -39.46 8.46
N LYS A 130 -54.74 -39.72 7.30
CA LYS A 130 -56.00 -40.45 7.16
C LYS A 130 -55.67 -41.94 7.21
N TYR A 131 -56.10 -42.63 8.26
CA TYR A 131 -56.54 -44.00 8.13
C TYR A 131 -58.07 -44.00 8.18
N SER A 132 -58.66 -44.75 7.25
CA SER A 132 -60.09 -44.92 7.04
C SER A 132 -60.59 -46.14 7.82
N GLY A 133 -61.85 -46.08 8.26
CA GLY A 133 -62.59 -47.13 8.97
C GLY A 133 -62.77 -46.75 10.44
N ASP A 134 -63.94 -46.59 11.03
CA ASP A 134 -65.24 -47.17 10.70
C ASP A 134 -66.36 -46.32 11.33
N GLU A 135 -67.57 -46.57 10.85
CA GLU A 135 -68.82 -45.84 11.05
C GLU A 135 -69.30 -45.85 12.53
N CYS A 136 -69.49 -44.68 13.14
CA CYS A 136 -70.14 -44.54 14.45
C CYS A 136 -71.62 -44.20 14.25
N VAL A 137 -72.44 -45.22 14.05
CA VAL A 137 -73.89 -45.15 14.25
C VAL A 137 -74.19 -45.54 15.68
N ASN A 138 -74.67 -44.55 16.44
CA ASN A 138 -75.37 -44.69 17.71
C ASN A 138 -74.54 -45.14 18.92
N CYS A 139 -74.07 -44.17 19.73
CA CYS A 139 -73.93 -44.40 21.17
C CYS A 139 -74.27 -43.11 21.92
N SER A 140 -75.53 -43.02 22.34
CA SER A 140 -75.91 -42.20 23.49
C SER A 140 -75.34 -42.90 24.72
N CYS A 141 -74.25 -42.39 25.29
CA CYS A 141 -73.84 -42.76 26.64
C CYS A 141 -73.63 -41.51 27.49
N ASN A 142 -74.28 -41.56 28.64
CA ASN A 142 -74.28 -40.57 29.69
C ASN A 142 -72.86 -40.24 30.16
N ASP A 143 -72.78 -39.00 30.64
CA ASP A 143 -71.89 -38.52 31.71
C ASP A 143 -71.64 -39.59 32.80
N ASP A 144 -70.49 -39.50 33.47
CA ASP A 144 -70.04 -40.28 34.65
C ASP A 144 -68.90 -41.32 34.49
N SER A 145 -67.84 -41.04 33.70
CA SER A 145 -66.50 -41.61 33.94
C SER A 145 -65.33 -40.81 33.33
N ASP A 146 -65.38 -39.48 33.39
CA ASP A 146 -64.35 -38.57 32.85
C ASP A 146 -63.18 -38.23 33.81
N MET A 147 -63.03 -38.97 34.93
CA MET A 147 -61.93 -38.71 35.88
C MET A 147 -60.70 -39.61 35.64
N GLY A 148 -60.89 -40.80 35.04
CA GLY A 148 -59.79 -41.75 34.79
C GLY A 148 -58.90 -41.35 33.61
N GLY A 149 -59.48 -40.80 32.54
CA GLY A 149 -58.76 -40.37 31.34
C GLY A 149 -57.88 -39.14 31.58
N ALA A 150 -58.41 -38.13 32.28
CA ALA A 150 -57.67 -36.92 32.67
C ALA A 150 -56.50 -37.22 33.64
N MET A 151 -56.65 -38.22 34.51
CA MET A 151 -55.57 -38.65 35.42
C MET A 151 -54.44 -39.40 34.68
N PHE A 152 -54.80 -40.22 33.67
CA PHE A 152 -53.81 -40.89 32.82
C PHE A 152 -53.09 -39.93 31.89
N SER A 153 -53.79 -38.93 31.32
CA SER A 153 -53.14 -37.89 30.50
C SER A 153 -52.20 -37.02 31.32
N SER A 154 -52.59 -36.61 32.54
CA SER A 154 -51.74 -35.83 33.44
C SER A 154 -50.44 -36.56 33.83
N LYS A 155 -50.51 -37.88 34.07
CA LYS A 155 -49.30 -38.69 34.29
C LYS A 155 -48.44 -38.81 33.03
N ALA A 156 -49.05 -38.98 31.86
CA ALA A 156 -48.32 -39.04 30.61
C ALA A 156 -47.61 -37.71 30.28
N GLU A 157 -48.26 -36.57 30.53
CA GLU A 157 -47.67 -35.24 30.39
C GLU A 157 -46.49 -35.03 31.34
N THR A 158 -46.62 -35.45 32.60
CA THR A 158 -45.51 -35.38 33.59
C THR A 158 -44.29 -36.17 33.10
N ILE A 159 -44.50 -37.37 32.56
CA ILE A 159 -43.42 -38.22 32.02
C ILE A 159 -42.77 -37.55 30.80
N VAL A 160 -43.57 -36.95 29.91
CA VAL A 160 -43.07 -36.23 28.73
C VAL A 160 -42.24 -35.02 29.14
N ASP A 161 -42.66 -34.27 30.17
CA ASP A 161 -41.92 -33.11 30.68
C ASP A 161 -40.59 -33.54 31.33
N GLU A 162 -40.59 -34.63 32.10
CA GLU A 162 -39.35 -35.20 32.66
C GLU A 162 -38.39 -35.66 31.56
N TYR A 163 -38.92 -36.33 30.53
CA TYR A 163 -38.13 -36.74 29.36
C TYR A 163 -37.55 -35.54 28.61
N ASN A 164 -38.35 -34.50 28.37
CA ASN A 164 -37.91 -33.27 27.73
C ASN A 164 -36.83 -32.56 28.55
N ARG A 165 -36.95 -32.54 29.89
CA ARG A 165 -35.93 -31.98 30.79
C ARG A 165 -34.63 -32.77 30.72
N LEU A 166 -34.68 -34.09 30.71
CA LEU A 166 -33.51 -34.96 30.56
C LEU A 166 -32.84 -34.75 29.20
N LEU A 167 -33.63 -34.70 28.12
CA LEU A 167 -33.13 -34.45 26.77
C LEU A 167 -32.48 -33.07 26.66
N ALA A 168 -33.10 -32.03 27.23
CA ALA A 168 -32.53 -30.69 27.27
C ALA A 168 -31.21 -30.66 28.04
N SER A 169 -31.14 -31.32 29.20
CA SER A 169 -29.90 -31.45 29.97
C SER A 169 -28.80 -32.14 29.16
N GLN A 170 -29.14 -33.20 28.42
CA GLN A 170 -28.18 -33.94 27.61
C GLN A 170 -27.65 -33.09 26.44
N LEU A 171 -28.53 -32.33 25.78
CA LEU A 171 -28.16 -31.41 24.70
C LEU A 171 -27.29 -30.27 25.22
N GLU A 172 -27.55 -29.76 26.42
CA GLU A 172 -26.73 -28.71 27.04
C GLU A 172 -25.31 -29.21 27.31
N THR A 173 -25.16 -30.41 27.90
CA THR A 173 -23.84 -31.01 28.15
C THR A 173 -23.07 -31.26 26.85
N GLN A 174 -23.76 -31.71 25.78
CA GLN A 174 -23.12 -31.84 24.47
C GLN A 174 -22.70 -30.49 23.90
N ARG A 175 -23.54 -29.45 24.04
CA ARG A 175 -23.22 -28.10 23.58
C ARG A 175 -21.95 -27.60 24.28
N GLU A 176 -21.90 -27.66 25.60
CA GLU A 176 -20.75 -27.24 26.40
C GLU A 176 -19.47 -27.99 26.01
N TYR A 177 -19.56 -29.31 25.78
CA TYR A 177 -18.42 -30.11 25.35
C TYR A 177 -17.85 -29.65 24.01
N TYR A 178 -18.69 -29.48 22.99
CA TYR A 178 -18.23 -29.06 21.66
C TYR A 178 -17.83 -27.58 21.63
N GLU A 179 -18.47 -26.71 22.40
CA GLU A 179 -18.06 -25.32 22.59
C GLU A 179 -16.67 -25.24 23.25
N GLY A 180 -16.40 -26.10 24.24
CA GLY A 180 -15.10 -26.25 24.86
C GLY A 180 -14.03 -26.69 23.86
N LEU A 181 -14.30 -27.74 23.08
CA LEU A 181 -13.37 -28.26 22.07
C LEU A 181 -13.06 -27.22 20.98
N LEU A 182 -14.08 -26.49 20.51
CA LEU A 182 -13.90 -25.40 19.55
C LEU A 182 -13.09 -24.24 20.14
N SER A 183 -13.36 -23.87 21.39
CA SER A 183 -12.64 -22.80 22.09
C SER A 183 -11.17 -23.14 22.31
N GLU A 184 -10.87 -24.39 22.67
CA GLU A 184 -9.50 -24.87 22.82
C GLU A 184 -8.78 -24.93 21.47
N ALA A 185 -9.42 -25.47 20.43
CA ALA A 185 -8.86 -25.48 19.09
C ALA A 185 -8.58 -24.06 18.56
N LYS A 186 -9.46 -23.10 18.85
CA LYS A 186 -9.27 -21.69 18.51
C LYS A 186 -8.09 -21.09 19.25
N ARG A 187 -8.01 -21.28 20.58
CA ARG A 187 -6.90 -20.79 21.41
C ARG A 187 -5.56 -21.36 20.95
N ASN A 188 -5.50 -22.65 20.63
CA ASN A 188 -4.28 -23.29 20.14
C ASN A 188 -3.82 -22.71 18.79
N LYS A 189 -4.77 -22.45 17.87
CA LYS A 189 -4.45 -21.77 16.61
C LYS A 189 -3.97 -20.34 16.82
N GLU A 190 -4.66 -19.57 17.67
CA GLU A 190 -4.27 -18.20 18.00
C GLU A 190 -2.87 -18.16 18.64
N HIS A 191 -2.57 -19.09 19.54
CA HIS A 191 -1.25 -19.22 20.14
C HIS A 191 -0.17 -19.55 19.10
N GLN A 192 -0.40 -20.53 18.22
CA GLN A 192 0.54 -20.87 17.13
C GLN A 192 0.77 -19.69 16.18
N ILE A 193 -0.29 -18.92 15.86
CA ILE A 193 -0.17 -17.72 15.03
C ILE A 193 0.66 -16.65 15.75
N SER A 194 0.42 -16.43 17.04
CA SER A 194 1.20 -15.48 17.85
C SER A 194 2.66 -15.87 17.92
N GLU A 195 2.97 -17.14 18.21
CA GLU A 195 4.35 -17.63 18.29
C GLU A 195 5.07 -17.52 16.94
N ALA A 196 4.39 -17.87 15.85
CA ALA A 196 4.95 -17.73 14.50
C ALA A 196 5.18 -16.26 14.14
N ALA A 197 4.27 -15.36 14.53
CA ALA A 197 4.42 -13.92 14.33
C ALA A 197 5.58 -13.35 15.14
N ASP A 198 5.68 -13.69 16.43
CA ASP A 198 6.76 -13.23 17.32
C ASP A 198 8.12 -13.71 16.83
N LYS A 199 8.23 -14.97 16.40
CA LYS A 199 9.45 -15.51 15.80
C LYS A 199 9.82 -14.77 14.51
N ALA A 200 8.86 -14.56 13.61
CA ALA A 200 9.11 -13.84 12.36
C ALA A 200 9.56 -12.38 12.60
N VAL A 201 8.98 -11.72 13.61
CA VAL A 201 9.40 -10.37 14.03
C VAL A 201 10.81 -10.39 14.61
N SER A 202 11.13 -11.36 15.48
CA SER A 202 12.48 -11.51 16.05
C SER A 202 13.53 -11.74 14.97
N ASP A 203 13.30 -12.68 14.04
CA ASP A 203 14.21 -12.97 12.93
C ASP A 203 14.46 -11.73 12.05
N LYS A 204 13.39 -10.95 11.77
CA LYS A 204 13.50 -9.71 11.01
C LYS A 204 14.25 -8.60 11.75
N LEU A 205 14.07 -8.53 13.07
CA LEU A 205 14.77 -7.57 13.91
C LEU A 205 16.27 -7.87 13.96
N GLU A 206 16.66 -9.13 14.11
CA GLU A 206 18.06 -9.56 14.04
C GLU A 206 18.67 -9.30 12.64
N GLU A 207 17.94 -9.59 11.56
CA GLU A 207 18.37 -9.28 10.19
C GLU A 207 18.61 -7.78 10.00
N MET A 208 17.70 -6.93 10.51
CA MET A 208 17.84 -5.48 10.45
C MET A 208 19.02 -4.97 11.28
N GLN A 209 19.26 -5.54 12.47
CA GLN A 209 20.42 -5.20 13.30
C GLN A 209 21.74 -5.51 12.59
N LEU A 210 21.86 -6.70 11.99
CA LEU A 210 23.05 -7.08 11.21
C LEU A 210 23.28 -6.16 10.02
N LYS A 211 22.21 -5.78 9.30
CA LYS A 211 22.32 -4.81 8.19
C LYS A 211 22.78 -3.45 8.68
N LEU A 212 22.27 -2.98 9.82
CA LEU A 212 22.67 -1.71 10.40
C LEU A 212 24.15 -1.71 10.79
N GLU A 213 24.62 -2.79 11.43
CA GLU A 213 26.03 -2.95 11.81
C GLU A 213 26.95 -2.94 10.58
N ASN A 214 26.59 -3.69 9.52
CA ASN A 214 27.33 -3.68 8.26
C ASN A 214 27.39 -2.28 7.62
N LEU A 215 26.27 -1.55 7.61
CA LEU A 215 26.22 -0.17 7.09
C LEU A 215 27.08 0.79 7.92
N ILE A 216 27.17 0.61 9.24
CA ILE A 216 28.05 1.39 10.10
C ILE A 216 29.52 1.14 9.74
N VAL A 217 29.89 -0.13 9.52
CA VAL A 217 31.26 -0.51 9.11
C VAL A 217 31.61 0.09 7.75
N GLU A 218 30.72 -0.04 6.75
CA GLU A 218 30.94 0.55 5.42
C GLU A 218 31.02 2.08 5.47
N LYS A 219 30.14 2.73 6.24
CA LYS A 219 30.21 4.19 6.45
C LYS A 219 31.56 4.61 7.04
N LYS A 220 32.09 3.85 8.00
CA LYS A 220 33.40 4.12 8.60
C LYS A 220 34.53 3.97 7.57
N LYS A 221 34.51 2.90 6.75
CA LYS A 221 35.50 2.70 5.68
C LYS A 221 35.50 3.85 4.67
N VAL A 222 34.31 4.29 4.25
CA VAL A 222 34.16 5.43 3.33
C VAL A 222 34.65 6.72 3.97
N ALA A 223 34.34 6.97 5.25
CA ALA A 223 34.82 8.13 5.98
C ALA A 223 36.36 8.15 6.07
N ASP A 224 36.98 7.02 6.42
CA ASP A 224 38.43 6.88 6.50
C ASP A 224 39.10 7.10 5.13
N MET A 225 38.49 6.59 4.05
CA MET A 225 38.98 6.80 2.69
C MET A 225 38.86 8.27 2.27
N ASN A 226 37.73 8.91 2.55
CA ASN A 226 37.51 10.32 2.24
C ASN A 226 38.49 11.23 3.01
N GLU A 227 38.76 10.90 4.28
CA GLU A 227 39.72 11.62 5.09
C GLU A 227 41.15 11.51 4.52
N LYS A 228 41.57 10.30 4.10
CA LYS A 228 42.86 10.09 3.42
C LYS A 228 42.95 10.87 2.11
N LEU A 229 41.89 10.86 1.31
CA LEU A 229 41.87 11.57 0.03
C LEU A 229 41.92 13.08 0.23
N THR A 230 41.18 13.60 1.21
CA THR A 230 41.19 15.02 1.58
C THR A 230 42.58 15.47 2.04
N ARG A 231 43.22 14.70 2.93
CA ARG A 231 44.62 14.96 3.35
C ARG A 231 45.57 14.98 2.16
N SER A 232 45.46 14.01 1.25
CA SER A 232 46.29 13.98 0.05
C SER A 232 46.03 15.20 -0.84
N GLN A 233 44.78 15.57 -1.06
CA GLN A 233 44.40 16.75 -1.83
C GLN A 233 44.98 18.04 -1.22
N ASP A 234 44.90 18.20 0.11
CA ASP A 234 45.43 19.37 0.80
C ASP A 234 46.95 19.45 0.72
N MET A 235 47.64 18.30 0.82
CA MET A 235 49.08 18.21 0.59
C MET A 235 49.46 18.68 -0.82
N TRP A 236 48.77 18.19 -1.85
CA TRP A 236 49.02 18.63 -3.23
C TRP A 236 48.71 20.11 -3.46
N ARG A 237 47.65 20.62 -2.83
CA ARG A 237 47.33 22.06 -2.89
C ARG A 237 48.41 22.89 -2.22
N GLN A 238 48.98 22.43 -1.10
CA GLN A 238 50.09 23.11 -0.44
C GLN A 238 51.35 23.09 -1.29
N THR A 239 51.73 21.93 -1.85
CA THR A 239 52.93 21.85 -2.68
C THR A 239 52.80 22.70 -3.94
N LEU A 240 51.62 22.76 -4.56
CA LEU A 240 51.35 23.67 -5.68
C LEU A 240 51.53 25.14 -5.27
N ARG A 241 50.97 25.56 -4.14
CA ARG A 241 51.17 26.93 -3.62
C ARG A 241 52.65 27.25 -3.39
N ASP A 242 53.39 26.32 -2.79
CA ASP A 242 54.82 26.50 -2.51
C ASP A 242 55.65 26.59 -3.80
N ILE A 243 55.28 25.82 -4.84
CA ILE A 243 55.91 25.90 -6.17
C ILE A 243 55.59 27.25 -6.82
N GLU A 244 54.31 27.66 -6.85
CA GLU A 244 53.89 28.94 -7.43
C GLU A 244 54.57 30.13 -6.76
N GLU A 245 54.78 30.08 -5.44
CA GLU A 245 55.48 31.13 -4.71
C GLU A 245 56.97 31.15 -5.02
N ARG A 246 57.62 29.99 -5.12
CA ARG A 246 59.02 29.89 -5.55
C ARG A 246 59.24 30.41 -6.97
N GLU A 247 58.39 30.01 -7.91
CA GLU A 247 58.44 30.51 -9.29
C GLU A 247 58.21 32.02 -9.35
N ARG A 248 57.24 32.56 -8.59
CA ARG A 248 57.02 34.02 -8.47
C ARG A 248 58.23 34.75 -7.91
N ALA A 249 58.90 34.21 -6.90
CA ALA A 249 60.11 34.81 -6.33
C ALA A 249 61.28 34.79 -7.32
N GLN A 250 61.46 33.69 -8.06
CA GLN A 250 62.48 33.59 -9.10
C GLN A 250 62.23 34.56 -10.26
N LEU A 251 60.97 34.70 -10.71
CA LEU A 251 60.59 35.67 -11.73
C LEU A 251 60.91 37.09 -11.28
N LYS A 252 60.51 37.48 -10.06
CA LYS A 252 60.84 38.80 -9.50
C LYS A 252 62.35 39.06 -9.45
N SER A 253 63.14 38.08 -9.01
CA SER A 253 64.60 38.24 -8.96
C SER A 253 65.22 38.37 -10.36
N LYS A 254 64.71 37.64 -11.36
CA LYS A 254 65.14 37.78 -12.76
C LYS A 254 64.74 39.14 -13.33
N ASP A 255 63.53 39.61 -13.03
CA ASP A 255 63.06 40.93 -13.46
C ASP A 255 63.90 42.06 -12.84
N GLU A 256 64.24 41.96 -11.55
CA GLU A 256 65.17 42.88 -10.88
C GLU A 256 66.56 42.88 -11.52
N MET A 257 67.10 41.70 -11.86
CA MET A 257 68.38 41.58 -12.55
C MET A 257 68.33 42.15 -13.98
N ILE A 258 67.23 41.96 -14.70
CA ILE A 258 67.04 42.55 -16.03
C ILE A 258 67.02 44.08 -15.92
N LEU A 259 66.31 44.64 -14.94
CA LEU A 259 66.28 46.09 -14.71
C LEU A 259 67.68 46.66 -14.43
N ASP A 260 68.45 46.01 -13.57
CA ASP A 260 69.83 46.40 -13.26
C ASP A 260 70.73 46.33 -14.51
N LEU A 261 70.67 45.24 -15.28
CA LEU A 261 71.43 45.11 -16.53
C LEU A 261 71.01 46.14 -17.58
N GLU A 262 69.73 46.47 -17.67
CA GLU A 262 69.22 47.53 -18.55
C GLU A 262 69.73 48.91 -18.14
N GLU A 263 69.83 49.20 -16.84
CA GLU A 263 70.43 50.43 -16.30
C GLU A 263 71.92 50.50 -16.63
N GLN A 264 72.67 49.42 -16.39
CA GLN A 264 74.08 49.32 -16.77
C GLN A 264 74.28 49.55 -18.29
N ILE A 265 73.43 48.98 -19.15
CA ILE A 265 73.49 49.19 -20.60
C ILE A 265 73.20 50.66 -20.96
N LYS A 266 72.26 51.33 -20.27
CA LYS A 266 71.98 52.76 -20.48
C LYS A 266 73.20 53.61 -20.11
N ASP A 267 73.85 53.32 -18.99
CA ASP A 267 75.05 54.01 -18.53
C ASP A 267 76.23 53.81 -19.48
N PHE A 268 76.46 52.56 -19.94
CA PHE A 268 77.49 52.28 -20.95
C PHE A 268 77.20 52.97 -22.29
N LYS A 269 75.93 53.02 -22.72
CA LYS A 269 75.55 53.78 -23.92
C LYS A 269 75.83 55.27 -23.75
N PHE A 270 75.58 55.82 -22.56
CA PHE A 270 75.85 57.21 -22.26
C PHE A 270 77.35 57.50 -22.26
N SER A 271 78.18 56.68 -21.62
CA SER A 271 79.64 56.85 -21.59
C SER A 271 80.26 56.76 -22.99
N ILE A 272 79.84 55.80 -23.82
CA ILE A 272 80.28 55.68 -25.22
C ILE A 272 79.87 56.91 -26.04
N LYS A 273 78.65 57.43 -25.83
CA LYS A 273 78.17 58.63 -26.52
C LYS A 273 78.99 59.86 -26.10
N LEU A 274 79.31 59.99 -24.81
CA LEU A 274 80.17 61.04 -24.29
C LEU A 274 81.57 60.95 -24.91
N GLN A 275 82.17 59.76 -24.95
CA GLN A 275 83.47 59.51 -25.57
C GLN A 275 83.48 59.88 -27.06
N LYS A 276 82.45 59.47 -27.83
CA LYS A 276 82.32 59.85 -29.25
C LYS A 276 82.11 61.35 -29.47
N SER A 277 81.42 62.05 -28.56
CA SER A 277 81.29 63.51 -28.61
C SER A 277 82.60 64.22 -28.28
N ILE A 278 83.43 63.65 -27.41
CA ILE A 278 84.77 64.16 -27.11
C ILE A 278 85.70 63.90 -28.30
N GLU A 279 85.66 62.72 -28.92
CA GLU A 279 86.45 62.39 -30.13
C GLU A 279 86.04 63.22 -31.36
N LYS A 280 84.76 63.62 -31.48
CA LYS A 280 84.31 64.55 -32.54
C LYS A 280 84.70 66.01 -32.29
N ASN A 281 84.93 66.40 -31.03
CA ASN A 281 85.46 67.71 -30.66
C ASN A 281 86.99 67.61 -30.56
N ASP A 282 87.65 67.62 -31.71
CA ASP A 282 89.11 67.57 -31.82
C ASP A 282 89.74 68.90 -31.31
N GLY A 283 89.82 69.03 -29.98
CA GLY A 283 90.30 70.24 -29.32
C GLY A 283 90.73 70.14 -27.86
N VAL A 284 90.58 69.02 -27.15
CA VAL A 284 91.11 68.89 -25.77
C VAL A 284 91.68 67.49 -25.53
N LYS A 285 93.01 67.37 -25.72
CA LYS A 285 93.81 66.29 -25.14
C LYS A 285 94.01 66.57 -23.65
N GLY A 286 93.66 65.60 -22.79
CA GLY A 286 94.28 65.46 -21.47
C GLY A 286 93.39 65.66 -20.23
N GLY A 287 92.27 64.95 -20.12
CA GLY A 287 91.49 64.89 -18.87
C GLY A 287 91.31 63.46 -18.36
N THR A 288 92.12 63.05 -17.39
CA THR A 288 91.98 61.77 -16.66
C THR A 288 90.79 61.84 -15.71
N LEU A 289 89.80 60.95 -15.86
CA LEU A 289 88.72 60.76 -14.90
C LEU A 289 89.00 59.53 -14.03
N VAL A 290 89.18 59.77 -12.73
CA VAL A 290 89.31 58.75 -11.68
C VAL A 290 87.90 58.43 -11.14
N PRO A 291 87.47 57.15 -11.08
CA PRO A 291 86.19 56.79 -10.48
C PRO A 291 86.21 56.98 -8.95
N LEU A 292 85.17 57.63 -8.40
CA LEU A 292 84.91 57.66 -6.95
C LEU A 292 84.40 56.27 -6.48
N PRO A 293 84.90 55.73 -5.35
CA PRO A 293 84.33 54.53 -4.75
C PRO A 293 83.06 54.88 -3.98
N THR A 294 81.92 54.29 -4.35
CA THR A 294 80.70 54.32 -3.55
C THR A 294 80.80 53.31 -2.41
N VAL A 295 80.74 53.84 -1.20
CA VAL A 295 80.83 53.13 0.08
C VAL A 295 79.58 52.26 0.28
N SER A 296 79.81 51.00 0.65
CA SER A 296 78.79 50.04 1.10
C SER A 296 78.19 50.47 2.44
N ASP A 297 76.88 50.70 2.51
CA ASP A 297 76.17 50.92 3.77
C ASP A 297 75.53 49.62 4.27
N SER A 298 76.15 49.04 5.29
CA SER A 298 75.66 47.91 6.06
C SER A 298 74.71 48.41 7.16
N GLY A 299 73.40 48.46 6.84
CA GLY A 299 72.35 48.83 7.80
C GLY A 299 71.60 47.61 8.35
N GLY A 300 72.09 47.04 9.45
CA GLY A 300 71.38 46.01 10.21
C GLY A 300 70.13 46.56 10.91
N LYS A 301 69.02 45.81 10.87
CA LYS A 301 67.94 45.88 11.87
C LYS A 301 67.38 44.48 12.16
N GLY A 302 67.81 43.92 13.28
CA GLY A 302 67.15 42.79 13.91
C GLY A 302 65.73 43.18 14.33
N LYS A 303 64.74 42.36 13.96
CA LYS A 303 63.40 42.38 14.55
C LYS A 303 63.19 41.11 15.36
N ARG A 304 63.11 41.30 16.67
CA ARG A 304 62.60 40.36 17.67
C ARG A 304 61.21 39.87 17.23
N SER A 305 61.03 38.57 17.13
CA SER A 305 59.71 37.94 17.09
C SER A 305 59.41 37.34 18.47
N SER A 306 58.34 37.83 19.09
CA SER A 306 57.82 37.39 20.38
C SER A 306 57.17 36.02 20.26
N ARG A 307 57.62 35.07 21.10
CA ARG A 307 56.87 33.85 21.42
C ARG A 307 55.56 34.23 22.09
N THR A 308 54.43 34.08 21.40
CA THR A 308 53.13 33.93 22.04
C THR A 308 52.78 32.45 22.13
N SER A 309 53.02 31.90 23.32
CA SER A 309 52.38 30.70 23.84
C SER A 309 50.86 30.95 23.91
N LYS A 310 50.05 30.11 23.26
CA LYS A 310 48.64 29.96 23.62
C LYS A 310 48.27 28.49 23.68
N ARG A 311 47.76 28.11 24.85
CA ARG A 311 47.41 26.79 25.34
C ARG A 311 45.88 26.80 25.54
N ARG A 312 45.23 25.67 25.22
CA ARG A 312 43.82 25.29 25.50
C ARG A 312 42.72 26.07 24.76
N ASN A 313 41.87 25.38 24.01
CA ASN A 313 40.84 24.46 24.51
C ASN A 313 40.77 23.21 23.65
#